data_AF-A0A6F8ZCV1-F1
#
_entry.id   AF-A0A6F8ZCV1-F1
#
_cell.length_a   1.000
_cell.length_b   1.000
_cell.length_c   1.000
_cell.angle_alpha   90.00
_cell.angle_beta   90.00
_cell.angle_gamma   90.00
#
_symmetry.space_group_name_H-M   'P 1'
#
loop_
_entity.id
_entity.type
_entity.pdbx_description
1 polymer ?
#
loop_
_entity_poly.entity_id
_entity_poly.type
_entity_poly.pdbx_seq_one_letter_code
_entity_poly.pdbx_strand_id
1 'polypeptide(L)'
;AKRIEEGIREVMGAIAHFPGTVDHILSEYTRVTTEGGRLSDVLSGYIDPDDGIAPPAAEIPPPVDAKAAKADDDTDDDEAEASTDDEDEVESGPDPIVAAQRFGAVSDQMEITRKALKKHGRGNKLAIAELVALAELFMPIKLVPKQFEGLVERVRSALERLRAQERAIMQLCVRDARMPRTDFLRQFPGNEVDESWTDALAKGKAKYAEAIGRLQPDIVRCQQKLTALQTETGLTIAEIKDINRRMSIGEAKARRAKKEMVEAN
;
A
#
# COMPACT_ATOMS: atom_id res chain seq x y z
N ALA A 1 -13.83 -16.88 -8.05
CA ALA A 1 -12.92 -17.10 -6.91
C ALA A 1 -11.43 -16.96 -7.29
N LYS A 2 -10.80 -17.91 -8.00
CA LYS A 2 -9.33 -17.92 -8.27
C LYS A 2 -8.72 -16.60 -8.80
N ARG A 3 -9.41 -15.90 -9.72
CA ARG A 3 -8.97 -14.59 -10.24
C ARG A 3 -8.98 -13.45 -9.21
N ILE A 4 -9.82 -13.55 -8.17
CA ILE A 4 -9.88 -12.58 -7.07
C ILE A 4 -8.65 -12.76 -6.18
N GLU A 5 -8.35 -14.01 -5.81
CA GLU A 5 -7.18 -14.36 -5.00
C GLU A 5 -5.86 -14.04 -5.69
N GLU A 6 -5.78 -14.24 -7.00
CA GLU A 6 -4.61 -13.81 -7.79
C GLU A 6 -4.41 -12.29 -7.72
N GLY A 7 -5.50 -11.51 -7.79
CA GLY A 7 -5.43 -10.06 -7.62
C GLY A 7 -4.99 -9.64 -6.21
N ILE A 8 -5.49 -10.32 -5.16
CA ILE A 8 -5.07 -10.09 -3.77
C ILE A 8 -3.58 -10.45 -3.59
N ARG A 9 -3.13 -11.56 -4.19
CA ARG A 9 -1.72 -11.98 -4.17
C ARG A 9 -0.82 -10.92 -4.81
N GLU A 10 -1.21 -10.38 -5.96
CA GLU A 10 -0.48 -9.28 -6.60
C GLU A 10 -0.40 -8.03 -5.72
N VAL A 11 -1.49 -7.69 -5.01
CA VAL A 11 -1.51 -6.58 -4.05
C VAL A 11 -0.54 -6.84 -2.89
N MET A 12 -0.60 -8.02 -2.28
CA MET A 12 0.30 -8.42 -1.19
C MET A 12 1.78 -8.40 -1.63
N GLY A 13 2.06 -8.83 -2.86
CA GLY A 13 3.41 -8.79 -3.43
C GLY A 13 3.92 -7.36 -3.61
N ALA A 14 3.07 -6.44 -4.03
CA ALA A 14 3.43 -5.02 -4.12
C ALA A 14 3.66 -4.42 -2.72
N ILE A 15 2.75 -4.67 -1.77
CA ILE A 15 2.81 -4.16 -0.40
C ILE A 15 4.05 -4.67 0.36
N ALA A 16 4.47 -5.92 0.13
CA ALA A 16 5.68 -6.50 0.74
C ALA A 16 6.96 -5.72 0.38
N HIS A 17 6.98 -5.03 -0.77
CA HIS A 17 8.11 -4.20 -1.17
C HIS A 17 8.10 -2.84 -0.47
N PHE A 18 7.01 -2.43 0.17
CA PHE A 18 6.92 -1.17 0.89
C PHE A 18 7.51 -1.33 2.31
N PRO A 19 8.51 -0.52 2.71
CA PRO A 19 9.18 -0.72 3.99
C PRO A 19 8.26 -0.64 5.22
N GLY A 20 8.53 -1.53 6.18
CA GLY A 20 7.80 -1.62 7.44
C GLY A 20 6.41 -2.29 7.37
N THR A 21 5.93 -2.73 6.20
CA THR A 21 4.66 -3.47 6.09
C THR A 21 4.79 -4.88 6.65
N VAL A 22 5.81 -5.61 6.21
CA VAL A 22 6.10 -6.98 6.70
C VAL A 22 6.46 -6.95 8.17
N ASP A 23 7.31 -6.00 8.60
CA ASP A 23 7.66 -5.84 10.03
C ASP A 23 6.42 -5.58 10.90
N HIS A 24 5.45 -4.80 10.41
CA HIS A 24 4.22 -4.52 11.14
C HIS A 24 3.39 -5.79 11.36
N ILE A 25 3.22 -6.61 10.32
CA ILE A 25 2.48 -7.87 10.41
C ILE A 25 3.21 -8.90 11.28
N LEU A 26 4.55 -8.98 11.20
CA LEU A 26 5.35 -9.81 12.11
C LEU A 26 5.20 -9.36 13.58
N SER A 27 5.13 -8.05 13.80
CA SER A 27 4.92 -7.47 15.14
C SER A 27 3.52 -7.79 15.68
N GLU A 28 2.48 -7.66 14.85
CA GLU A 28 1.11 -8.05 15.23
C GLU A 28 1.01 -9.55 15.50
N TYR A 29 1.66 -10.39 14.70
CA TYR A 29 1.74 -11.82 14.94
C TYR A 29 2.43 -12.15 16.27
N THR A 30 3.54 -11.49 16.56
CA THR A 30 4.25 -11.64 17.84
C THR A 30 3.34 -11.22 18.99
N ARG A 31 2.70 -10.05 18.89
CA ARG A 31 1.76 -9.53 19.89
C ARG A 31 0.67 -10.54 20.22
N VAL A 32 -0.01 -11.11 19.21
CA VAL A 32 -1.09 -12.07 19.47
C VAL A 32 -0.58 -13.39 20.05
N THR A 33 0.61 -13.85 19.66
CA THR A 33 1.16 -15.11 20.16
C THR A 33 1.79 -15.01 21.55
N THR A 34 2.29 -13.83 21.95
CA THR A 34 2.94 -13.62 23.26
C THR A 34 2.06 -12.97 24.30
N GLU A 35 1.17 -12.05 23.91
CA GLU A 35 0.33 -11.26 24.83
C GLU A 35 -1.10 -11.81 24.96
N GLY A 36 -1.40 -12.96 24.35
CA GLY A 36 -2.69 -13.66 24.51
C GLY A 36 -3.82 -13.22 23.56
N GLY A 37 -3.49 -12.86 22.32
CA GLY A 37 -4.46 -12.57 21.26
C GLY A 37 -4.88 -13.81 20.44
N ARG A 38 -5.78 -13.63 19.47
CA ARG A 38 -6.19 -14.72 18.56
C ARG A 38 -5.45 -14.59 17.23
N LEU A 39 -5.05 -15.72 16.63
CA LEU A 39 -4.47 -15.72 15.28
C LEU A 39 -5.45 -15.18 14.24
N SER A 40 -6.75 -15.39 14.46
CA SER A 40 -7.85 -14.82 13.67
C SER A 40 -7.90 -13.29 13.69
N ASP A 41 -7.18 -12.60 14.58
CA ASP A 41 -7.07 -11.13 14.56
C ASP A 41 -6.03 -10.64 13.53
N VAL A 42 -5.21 -11.55 13.00
CA VAL A 42 -4.09 -11.25 12.08
C VAL A 42 -4.33 -11.84 10.70
N LEU A 43 -4.70 -13.12 10.63
CA LEU A 43 -4.93 -13.83 9.37
C LEU A 43 -6.21 -14.67 9.42
N SER A 44 -6.81 -14.84 8.25
CA SER A 44 -7.97 -15.70 8.02
C SER A 44 -7.61 -17.03 7.34
N GLY A 45 -6.36 -17.21 6.92
CA GLY A 45 -5.89 -18.44 6.28
C GLY A 45 -4.73 -18.20 5.32
N TYR A 46 -4.60 -19.08 4.33
CA TYR A 46 -3.54 -19.03 3.32
C TYR A 46 -4.11 -19.10 1.90
N ILE A 47 -3.43 -18.45 0.97
CA ILE A 47 -3.77 -18.47 -0.46
C ILE A 47 -2.91 -19.55 -1.13
N ASP A 48 -3.42 -20.78 -1.18
CA ASP A 48 -2.73 -21.85 -1.89
C ASP A 48 -2.85 -21.65 -3.42
N PRO A 49 -1.75 -21.74 -4.21
CA PRO A 49 -1.85 -21.75 -5.67
C PRO A 49 -2.65 -22.95 -6.22
N ASP A 50 -2.71 -24.06 -5.47
CA ASP A 50 -3.29 -25.34 -5.92
C ASP A 50 -4.63 -25.72 -5.25
N ASP A 51 -5.06 -25.05 -4.17
CA ASP A 51 -6.38 -25.31 -3.60
C ASP A 51 -7.47 -24.70 -4.49
N GLY A 52 -8.16 -25.56 -5.24
CA GLY A 52 -9.44 -25.26 -5.89
C GLY A 52 -10.60 -25.04 -4.92
N ILE A 53 -10.32 -24.73 -3.65
CA ILE A 53 -11.30 -24.54 -2.60
C ILE A 53 -11.60 -23.04 -2.52
N ALA A 54 -12.77 -22.66 -3.03
CA ALA A 54 -13.30 -21.33 -2.80
C ALA A 54 -13.47 -21.13 -1.29
N PRO A 55 -12.95 -20.05 -0.68
CA PRO A 55 -13.42 -19.65 0.63
C PRO A 55 -14.92 -19.31 0.54
N PRO A 56 -15.73 -19.58 1.58
CA PRO A 56 -17.02 -18.89 1.69
C PRO A 56 -16.72 -17.39 1.60
N ALA A 57 -17.57 -16.67 0.88
CA ALA A 57 -17.37 -15.26 0.59
C ALA A 57 -17.33 -14.46 1.91
N ALA A 58 -16.15 -14.36 2.52
CA ALA A 58 -15.89 -13.34 3.52
C ALA A 58 -16.10 -12.02 2.78
N GLU A 59 -17.19 -11.35 3.14
CA GLU A 59 -17.57 -10.05 2.63
C GLU A 59 -16.42 -9.09 2.88
N ILE A 60 -15.53 -8.95 1.90
CA ILE A 60 -14.61 -7.81 1.84
C ILE A 60 -15.55 -6.61 1.69
N PRO A 61 -15.69 -5.74 2.70
CA PRO A 61 -16.57 -4.60 2.60
C PRO A 61 -16.11 -3.75 1.40
N PRO A 62 -17.04 -3.17 0.64
CA PRO A 62 -16.66 -2.26 -0.42
C PRO A 62 -15.85 -1.10 0.18
N PRO A 63 -14.77 -0.63 -0.48
CA PRO A 63 -14.13 0.61 -0.06
C PRO A 63 -15.19 1.71 -0.15
N VAL A 64 -15.42 2.39 0.98
CA VAL A 64 -16.46 3.43 1.07
C VAL A 64 -16.15 4.57 0.09
N ASP A 65 -17.08 4.81 -0.83
CA ASP A 65 -17.11 6.03 -1.62
C ASP A 65 -17.44 7.21 -0.68
N ALA A 66 -16.47 8.08 -0.43
CA ALA A 66 -16.70 9.35 0.23
C ALA A 66 -17.46 10.30 -0.73
N LYS A 67 -18.79 10.14 -0.82
CA LYS A 67 -19.80 11.19 -1.11
C LYS A 67 -21.19 10.58 -1.34
N ALA A 68 -22.05 10.66 -0.34
CA ALA A 68 -23.43 11.14 -0.45
C ALA A 68 -24.01 11.30 0.96
N ALA A 69 -24.63 12.45 1.23
CA ALA A 69 -25.25 12.78 2.50
C ALA A 69 -26.79 12.75 2.38
N LYS A 70 -27.43 12.44 3.52
CA LYS A 70 -28.86 12.55 3.89
C LYS A 70 -29.78 11.42 3.37
N ALA A 71 -30.79 10.91 4.11
CA ALA A 71 -31.54 11.44 5.27
C ALA A 71 -32.13 10.30 6.14
N ASP A 72 -32.56 10.67 7.37
CA ASP A 72 -33.40 9.95 8.35
C ASP A 72 -34.64 9.22 7.78
N ASP A 73 -35.06 8.12 8.43
CA ASP A 73 -36.31 8.08 9.22
C ASP A 73 -36.40 6.82 10.13
N ASP A 74 -36.99 7.02 11.31
CA ASP A 74 -37.32 6.05 12.38
C ASP A 74 -38.42 5.06 11.95
N THR A 75 -38.45 3.85 12.53
CA THR A 75 -39.57 3.34 13.39
C THR A 75 -39.43 1.85 13.80
N ASP A 76 -39.68 1.69 15.10
CA ASP A 76 -39.99 0.56 16.00
C ASP A 76 -40.44 -0.85 15.53
N ASP A 77 -39.91 -1.81 16.30
CA ASP A 77 -40.55 -2.91 17.05
C ASP A 77 -41.23 -4.11 16.35
N ASP A 78 -40.73 -5.32 16.63
CA ASP A 78 -41.53 -6.45 17.15
C ASP A 78 -40.66 -7.70 17.45
N GLU A 79 -40.77 -8.19 18.68
CA GLU A 79 -40.20 -9.42 19.22
C GLU A 79 -40.71 -10.71 18.54
N ALA A 80 -39.84 -11.71 18.34
CA ALA A 80 -40.23 -13.12 18.47
C ALA A 80 -39.02 -14.06 18.65
N GLU A 81 -39.01 -14.68 19.82
CA GLU A 81 -38.13 -15.70 20.39
C GLU A 81 -37.87 -16.99 19.57
N ALA A 82 -36.70 -17.56 19.87
CA ALA A 82 -36.36 -18.99 19.93
C ALA A 82 -36.19 -19.81 18.62
N SER A 83 -34.93 -20.07 18.28
CA SER A 83 -34.40 -21.45 18.30
C SER A 83 -32.87 -21.42 18.42
N THR A 84 -32.39 -21.79 19.60
CA THR A 84 -31.06 -22.33 19.86
C THR A 84 -30.84 -23.56 18.98
N ASP A 85 -29.97 -23.43 18.00
CA ASP A 85 -29.17 -24.56 17.51
C ASP A 85 -27.71 -24.11 17.60
N ASP A 86 -27.10 -24.48 18.73
CA ASP A 86 -25.65 -24.48 18.95
C ASP A 86 -25.04 -25.50 17.96
N GLU A 87 -24.91 -25.10 16.71
CA GLU A 87 -23.81 -25.58 15.89
C GLU A 87 -22.65 -24.64 16.15
N ASP A 88 -21.89 -24.95 17.20
CA ASP A 88 -20.46 -24.64 17.29
C ASP A 88 -19.77 -25.24 16.04
N GLU A 89 -19.95 -24.61 14.88
CA GLU A 89 -18.89 -24.53 13.89
C GLU A 89 -17.77 -23.77 14.60
N VAL A 90 -16.96 -24.54 15.33
CA VAL A 90 -15.63 -24.13 15.75
C VAL A 90 -14.97 -23.61 14.49
N GLU A 91 -15.02 -22.29 14.33
CA GLU A 91 -14.28 -21.50 13.37
C GLU A 91 -12.85 -21.99 13.54
N SER A 92 -12.44 -22.94 12.68
CA SER A 92 -11.15 -23.56 12.77
C SER A 92 -10.17 -22.48 12.35
N GLY A 93 -9.77 -21.69 13.34
CA GLY A 93 -8.84 -20.60 13.17
C GLY A 93 -7.55 -21.13 12.52
N PRO A 94 -6.74 -20.25 11.94
CA PRO A 94 -5.53 -20.66 11.24
C PRO A 94 -4.68 -21.59 12.12
N ASP A 95 -4.27 -22.74 11.58
CA ASP A 95 -3.49 -23.74 12.31
C ASP A 95 -2.25 -23.06 12.92
N PRO A 96 -2.12 -23.02 14.26
CA PRO A 96 -1.01 -22.36 14.94
C PRO A 96 0.37 -22.90 14.54
N ILE A 97 0.46 -24.20 14.18
CA ILE A 97 1.71 -24.83 13.76
C ILE A 97 2.11 -24.31 12.38
N VAL A 98 1.17 -24.28 11.43
CA VAL A 98 1.41 -23.76 10.08
C VAL A 98 1.69 -22.26 10.12
N ALA A 99 0.99 -21.52 10.99
CA ALA A 99 1.24 -20.10 11.21
C ALA A 99 2.65 -19.87 11.74
N ALA A 100 3.08 -20.59 12.77
CA ALA A 100 4.43 -20.50 13.31
C ALA A 100 5.50 -20.79 12.25
N GLN A 101 5.30 -21.81 11.41
CA GLN A 101 6.23 -22.13 10.33
C GLN A 101 6.32 -21.02 9.29
N ARG A 102 5.18 -20.52 8.79
CA ARG A 102 5.15 -19.49 7.74
C ARG A 102 5.65 -18.14 8.24
N PHE A 103 5.19 -17.69 9.42
CA PHE A 103 5.67 -16.43 10.02
C PHE A 103 7.14 -16.52 10.45
N GLY A 104 7.61 -17.70 10.88
CA GLY A 104 9.03 -17.97 11.11
C GLY A 104 9.86 -17.79 9.83
N ALA A 105 9.44 -18.41 8.73
CA ALA A 105 10.12 -18.26 7.44
C ALA A 105 10.13 -16.81 6.94
N VAL A 106 9.02 -16.08 7.09
CA VAL A 106 8.96 -14.64 6.76
C VAL A 106 9.89 -13.83 7.65
N SER A 107 9.97 -14.13 8.95
CA SER A 107 10.86 -13.46 9.90
C SER A 107 12.33 -13.67 9.54
N ASP A 108 12.73 -14.91 9.27
CA ASP A 108 14.10 -15.25 8.89
C ASP A 108 14.50 -14.56 7.58
N GLN A 109 13.63 -14.61 6.57
CA GLN A 109 13.85 -13.93 5.30
C GLN A 109 13.88 -12.40 5.44
N MET A 110 13.09 -11.83 6.35
CA MET A 110 13.10 -10.40 6.66
C MET A 110 14.46 -9.97 7.22
N GLU A 111 15.08 -10.78 8.09
CA GLU A 111 16.43 -10.50 8.58
C GLU A 111 17.50 -10.52 7.49
N ILE A 112 17.44 -11.52 6.60
CA ILE A 112 18.35 -11.63 5.44
C ILE A 112 18.20 -10.40 4.56
N THR A 113 16.96 -10.04 4.23
CA THR A 113 16.62 -8.87 3.43
C THR A 113 17.14 -7.59 4.08
N ARG A 114 16.95 -7.42 5.39
CA ARG A 114 17.44 -6.25 6.14
C ARG A 114 18.97 -6.14 6.10
N LYS A 115 19.68 -7.26 6.25
CA LYS A 115 21.16 -7.31 6.13
C LYS A 115 21.62 -6.94 4.71
N ALA A 116 20.96 -7.46 3.68
CA ALA A 116 21.27 -7.15 2.28
C ALA A 116 21.03 -5.67 1.96
N LEU A 117 19.88 -5.10 2.39
CA LEU A 117 19.56 -3.69 2.23
C LEU A 117 20.59 -2.78 2.90
N LYS A 118 21.00 -3.10 4.13
CA LYS A 118 22.00 -2.32 4.86
C LYS A 118 23.39 -2.37 4.21
N LYS A 119 23.78 -3.53 3.66
CA LYS A 119 25.12 -3.74 3.10
C LYS A 119 25.26 -3.21 1.67
N HIS A 120 24.21 -3.37 0.85
CA HIS A 120 24.30 -3.15 -0.59
C HIS A 120 23.40 -2.01 -1.10
N GLY A 121 22.47 -1.55 -0.28
CA GLY A 121 21.42 -0.62 -0.71
C GLY A 121 20.33 -1.31 -1.52
N ARG A 122 19.17 -0.65 -1.60
CA ARG A 122 17.95 -1.20 -2.20
C ARG A 122 18.03 -1.47 -3.70
N GLY A 123 18.79 -0.66 -4.44
CA GLY A 123 18.96 -0.81 -5.89
C GLY A 123 19.90 -1.94 -6.31
N ASN A 124 20.54 -2.65 -5.37
CA ASN A 124 21.47 -3.73 -5.70
C ASN A 124 20.71 -5.01 -6.08
N LYS A 125 21.20 -5.74 -7.10
CA LYS A 125 20.61 -7.00 -7.56
C LYS A 125 20.39 -8.03 -6.45
N LEU A 126 21.33 -8.14 -5.50
CA LEU A 126 21.20 -9.05 -4.36
C LEU A 126 20.06 -8.62 -3.43
N ALA A 127 20.01 -7.33 -3.06
CA ALA A 127 18.93 -6.83 -2.21
C ALA A 127 17.54 -6.95 -2.87
N ILE A 128 17.48 -6.75 -4.19
CA ILE A 128 16.24 -6.95 -4.96
C ILE A 128 15.83 -8.43 -4.92
N ALA A 129 16.76 -9.37 -5.09
CA ALA A 129 16.45 -10.80 -5.02
C ALA A 129 15.89 -11.19 -3.64
N GLU A 130 16.49 -10.68 -2.54
CA GLU A 130 15.99 -10.95 -1.19
C GLU A 130 14.62 -10.33 -0.93
N LEU A 131 14.35 -9.13 -1.45
CA LEU A 131 13.02 -8.49 -1.39
C LEU A 131 11.95 -9.30 -2.14
N VAL A 132 12.31 -9.89 -3.29
CA VAL A 132 11.42 -10.76 -4.05
C VAL A 132 11.13 -12.03 -3.27
N ALA A 133 12.16 -12.69 -2.72
CA ALA A 133 11.98 -13.87 -1.88
C ALA A 133 11.12 -13.59 -0.64
N LEU A 134 11.31 -12.43 0.00
CA LEU A 134 10.45 -11.99 1.10
C LEU A 134 8.98 -11.84 0.66
N ALA A 135 8.75 -11.21 -0.50
CA ALA A 135 7.41 -11.05 -1.05
C ALA A 135 6.77 -12.40 -1.38
N GLU A 136 7.52 -13.37 -1.92
CA GLU A 136 7.05 -14.72 -2.23
C GLU A 136 6.57 -15.48 -0.99
N LEU A 137 7.24 -15.31 0.16
CA LEU A 137 6.80 -15.89 1.43
C LEU A 137 5.61 -15.17 2.05
N PHE A 138 5.50 -13.85 1.85
CA PHE A 138 4.45 -13.02 2.43
C PHE A 138 3.13 -13.07 1.65
N MET A 139 3.20 -13.14 0.32
CA MET A 139 2.06 -13.15 -0.60
C MET A 139 0.97 -14.18 -0.30
N PRO A 140 1.28 -15.42 0.12
CA PRO A 140 0.28 -16.44 0.42
C PRO A 140 -0.44 -16.25 1.74
N ILE A 141 -0.07 -15.28 2.59
CA ILE A 141 -0.74 -15.07 3.88
C ILE A 141 -2.01 -14.25 3.65
N LYS A 142 -3.17 -14.84 3.96
CA LYS A 142 -4.46 -14.16 3.82
C LYS A 142 -4.75 -13.38 5.10
N LEU A 143 -4.35 -12.11 5.11
CA LEU A 143 -4.61 -11.21 6.23
C LEU A 143 -6.11 -10.97 6.43
N VAL A 144 -6.51 -10.68 7.66
CA VAL A 144 -7.87 -10.18 7.92
C VAL A 144 -8.07 -8.78 7.32
N PRO A 145 -9.31 -8.39 6.96
CA PRO A 145 -9.59 -7.13 6.29
C PRO A 145 -8.96 -5.92 6.98
N LYS A 146 -9.07 -5.82 8.31
CA LYS A 146 -8.50 -4.74 9.11
C LYS A 146 -6.99 -4.57 8.91
N GLN A 147 -6.24 -5.68 8.94
CA GLN A 147 -4.78 -5.65 8.76
C GLN A 147 -4.42 -5.31 7.32
N PHE A 148 -5.12 -5.92 6.36
CA PHE A 148 -4.92 -5.67 4.93
C PHE A 148 -5.15 -4.20 4.57
N GLU A 149 -6.26 -3.62 5.01
CA GLU A 149 -6.60 -2.21 4.80
C GLU A 149 -5.57 -1.27 5.41
N GLY A 150 -5.08 -1.57 6.62
CA GLY A 150 -4.01 -0.81 7.26
C GLY A 150 -2.72 -0.77 6.43
N LEU A 151 -2.36 -1.88 5.79
CA LEU A 151 -1.21 -1.93 4.90
C LEU A 151 -1.43 -1.14 3.60
N VAL A 152 -2.59 -1.29 2.98
CA VAL A 152 -2.97 -0.55 1.77
C VAL A 152 -2.93 0.96 2.04
N GLU A 153 -3.50 1.39 3.16
CA GLU A 153 -3.55 2.80 3.55
C GLU A 153 -2.15 3.38 3.77
N ARG A 154 -1.24 2.63 4.39
CA ARG A 154 0.16 3.05 4.54
C ARG A 154 0.80 3.37 3.18
N VAL A 155 0.60 2.52 2.17
CA VAL A 155 1.15 2.74 0.81
C VAL A 155 0.46 3.92 0.12
N ARG A 156 -0.87 4.05 0.26
CA ARG A 156 -1.65 5.15 -0.35
C ARG A 156 -1.30 6.51 0.25
N SER A 157 -1.18 6.60 1.58
CA SER A 157 -0.83 7.81 2.29
C SER A 157 0.54 8.37 1.85
N ALA A 158 1.53 7.50 1.66
CA ALA A 158 2.84 7.91 1.13
C ALA A 158 2.73 8.50 -0.29
N LEU A 159 1.96 7.86 -1.18
CA LEU A 159 1.74 8.39 -2.53
C LEU A 159 0.94 9.70 -2.52
N GLU A 160 -0.04 9.85 -1.63
CA GLU A 160 -0.83 11.08 -1.52
C GLU A 160 0.05 12.25 -1.08
N ARG A 161 0.87 12.06 -0.05
CA ARG A 161 1.86 13.05 0.41
C ARG A 161 2.80 13.46 -0.71
N LEU A 162 3.29 12.50 -1.49
CA LEU A 162 4.11 12.73 -2.69
C LEU A 162 3.36 13.58 -3.73
N ARG A 163 2.17 13.15 -4.16
CA ARG A 163 1.37 13.84 -5.19
C ARG A 163 0.92 15.23 -4.73
N ALA A 164 0.73 15.45 -3.44
CA ALA A 164 0.44 16.76 -2.89
C ALA A 164 1.61 17.73 -3.13
N GLN A 165 2.86 17.30 -2.91
CA GLN A 165 4.02 18.17 -3.18
C GLN A 165 4.24 18.36 -4.68
N GLU A 166 4.08 17.32 -5.51
CA GLU A 166 4.20 17.47 -6.97
C GLU A 166 3.19 18.47 -7.54
N ARG A 167 1.94 18.41 -7.06
CA ARG A 167 0.90 19.38 -7.46
C ARG A 167 1.22 20.79 -6.99
N ALA A 168 1.72 20.95 -5.76
CA ALA A 168 2.14 22.25 -5.24
C ALA A 168 3.28 22.85 -6.07
N ILE A 169 4.30 22.06 -6.41
CA ILE A 169 5.42 22.49 -7.25
C ILE A 169 4.92 22.87 -8.66
N MET A 170 4.05 22.05 -9.25
CA MET A 170 3.45 22.35 -10.56
C MET A 170 2.65 23.65 -10.52
N GLN A 171 1.91 23.90 -9.44
CA GLN A 171 1.12 25.12 -9.26
C GLN A 171 2.02 26.36 -9.17
N LEU A 172 3.08 26.30 -8.36
CA LEU A 172 4.08 27.37 -8.23
C LEU A 172 4.76 27.66 -9.58
N CYS A 173 5.19 26.63 -10.30
CA CYS A 173 5.88 26.81 -11.57
C CYS A 173 4.95 27.27 -12.70
N VAL A 174 3.85 26.54 -12.93
CA VAL A 174 2.99 26.73 -14.12
C VAL A 174 2.04 27.89 -13.94
N ARG A 175 1.34 27.95 -12.79
CA ARG A 175 0.31 28.97 -12.56
C ARG A 175 0.94 30.27 -12.07
N ASP A 176 1.80 30.21 -11.05
CA ASP A 176 2.24 31.40 -10.33
C ASP A 176 3.46 32.05 -11.02
N ALA A 177 4.42 31.25 -11.51
CA ALA A 177 5.54 31.74 -12.34
C ALA A 177 5.26 31.78 -13.85
N ARG A 178 4.05 31.40 -14.30
CA ARG A 178 3.65 31.39 -15.73
C ARG A 178 4.55 30.54 -16.63
N MET A 179 5.18 29.49 -16.10
CA MET A 179 5.91 28.51 -16.91
C MET A 179 4.92 27.73 -17.80
N PRO A 180 5.19 27.53 -19.09
CA PRO A 180 4.39 26.64 -19.92
C PRO A 180 4.33 25.23 -19.34
N ARG A 181 3.13 24.63 -19.26
CA ARG A 181 2.95 23.28 -18.70
C ARG A 181 3.81 22.23 -19.42
N THR A 182 4.01 22.37 -20.72
CA THR A 182 4.87 21.48 -21.52
C THR A 182 6.33 21.54 -21.08
N ASP A 183 6.83 22.72 -20.72
CA ASP A 183 8.20 22.89 -20.23
C ASP A 183 8.36 22.26 -18.85
N PHE A 184 7.37 22.41 -17.97
CA PHE A 184 7.37 21.77 -16.66
C PHE A 184 7.39 20.25 -16.78
N LEU A 185 6.50 19.66 -17.59
CA LEU A 185 6.42 18.20 -17.76
C LEU A 185 7.68 17.61 -18.39
N ARG A 186 8.43 18.38 -19.17
CA ARG A 186 9.72 17.95 -19.72
C ARG A 186 10.85 18.01 -18.70
N GLN A 187 10.84 18.99 -17.80
CA GLN A 187 11.98 19.29 -16.94
C GLN A 187 11.84 18.77 -15.51
N PHE A 188 10.63 18.65 -14.98
CA PHE A 188 10.42 18.28 -13.58
C PHE A 188 10.70 16.79 -13.27
N PRO A 189 10.35 15.81 -14.15
CA PRO A 189 10.68 14.42 -13.89
C PRO A 189 12.20 14.21 -13.74
N GLY A 190 12.62 13.55 -12.67
CA GLY A 190 14.04 13.38 -12.30
C GLY A 190 14.61 14.48 -11.41
N ASN A 191 13.90 15.60 -11.24
CA ASN A 191 14.30 16.73 -10.40
C ASN A 191 13.39 16.90 -9.18
N GLU A 192 12.60 15.88 -8.82
CA GLU A 192 11.60 15.97 -7.76
C GLU A 192 12.21 16.28 -6.38
N VAL A 193 13.47 15.90 -6.17
CA VAL A 193 14.25 16.13 -4.93
C VAL A 193 15.55 16.90 -5.17
N ASP A 194 15.83 17.30 -6.41
CA ASP A 194 17.01 18.09 -6.74
C ASP A 194 16.74 19.58 -6.47
N GLU A 195 17.19 20.07 -5.32
CA GLU A 195 17.05 21.47 -4.92
C GLU A 195 17.78 22.44 -5.87
N SER A 196 18.80 21.97 -6.59
CA SER A 196 19.57 22.79 -7.54
C SER A 196 18.84 23.06 -8.85
N TRP A 197 17.84 22.24 -9.20
CA TRP A 197 17.04 22.41 -10.42
C TRP A 197 16.33 23.77 -10.46
N THR A 198 15.76 24.19 -9.34
CA THR A 198 15.05 25.47 -9.24
C THR A 198 15.99 26.66 -9.38
N ASP A 199 17.19 26.56 -8.83
CA ASP A 199 18.23 27.59 -8.95
C ASP A 199 18.70 27.75 -10.40
N ALA A 200 18.89 26.63 -11.11
CA ALA A 200 19.24 26.63 -12.53
C ALA A 200 18.15 27.28 -13.39
N LEU A 201 16.86 27.03 -13.08
CA LEU A 201 15.73 27.68 -13.75
C LEU A 201 15.67 29.18 -13.48
N ALA A 202 15.92 29.60 -12.24
CA ALA A 202 15.90 31.00 -11.83
C ALA A 202 17.02 31.83 -12.48
N LYS A 203 18.19 31.21 -12.71
CA LYS A 203 19.34 31.82 -13.41
C LYS A 203 19.27 31.72 -14.93
N GLY A 204 18.25 31.05 -15.46
CA GLY A 204 18.05 30.84 -16.89
C GLY A 204 17.62 32.11 -17.64
N LYS A 205 17.52 32.00 -18.96
CA LYS A 205 17.04 33.07 -19.85
C LYS A 205 15.54 32.99 -20.17
N ALA A 206 14.83 32.04 -19.55
CA ALA A 206 13.41 31.84 -19.79
C ALA A 206 12.59 33.03 -19.25
N LYS A 207 11.47 33.35 -19.90
CA LYS A 207 10.60 34.47 -19.48
C LYS A 207 10.06 34.31 -18.06
N TYR A 208 9.98 33.08 -17.55
CA TYR A 208 9.53 32.74 -16.21
C TYR A 208 10.66 32.69 -15.16
N ALA A 209 11.93 32.86 -15.55
CA ALA A 209 13.08 32.68 -14.66
C ALA A 209 13.03 33.60 -13.42
N GLU A 210 12.74 34.89 -13.61
CA GLU A 210 12.64 35.85 -12.50
C GLU A 210 11.52 35.47 -11.51
N ALA A 211 10.35 35.05 -12.03
CA ALA A 211 9.22 34.64 -11.20
C ALA A 211 9.52 33.33 -10.45
N ILE A 212 10.20 32.37 -11.09
CA ILE A 212 10.71 31.16 -10.42
C ILE A 212 11.68 31.53 -9.30
N GLY A 213 12.60 32.48 -9.52
CA GLY A 213 13.52 32.95 -8.49
C GLY A 213 12.82 33.50 -7.24
N ARG A 214 11.69 34.20 -7.41
CA ARG A 214 10.87 34.69 -6.28
C ARG A 214 10.16 33.57 -5.52
N LEU A 215 9.75 32.51 -6.22
CA LEU A 215 9.04 31.35 -5.64
C LEU A 215 9.97 30.20 -5.24
N GLN A 216 11.27 30.32 -5.51
CA GLN A 216 12.27 29.28 -5.26
C GLN A 216 12.22 28.75 -3.82
N PRO A 217 12.13 29.57 -2.76
CA PRO A 217 12.08 29.06 -1.39
C PRO A 217 10.89 28.11 -1.14
N ASP A 218 9.73 28.41 -1.73
CA ASP A 218 8.53 27.58 -1.59
C ASP A 218 8.64 26.28 -2.37
N ILE A 219 9.24 26.31 -3.56
CA ILE A 219 9.49 25.10 -4.35
C ILE A 219 10.50 24.19 -3.64
N VAL A 220 11.61 24.75 -3.15
CA VAL A 220 12.62 24.01 -2.37
C VAL A 220 11.99 23.40 -1.12
N ARG A 221 11.13 24.12 -0.40
CA ARG A 221 10.39 23.57 0.74
C ARG A 221 9.53 22.36 0.37
N CYS A 222 8.94 22.34 -0.82
CA CYS A 222 8.21 21.17 -1.33
C CYS A 222 9.14 20.01 -1.66
N GLN A 223 10.29 20.28 -2.30
CA GLN A 223 11.32 19.28 -2.59
C GLN A 223 11.90 18.68 -1.31
N GLN A 224 12.16 19.48 -0.28
CA GLN A 224 12.61 19.01 1.04
C GLN A 224 11.60 18.07 1.71
N LYS A 225 10.30 18.32 1.56
CA LYS A 225 9.26 17.38 2.02
C LYS A 225 9.29 16.06 1.26
N LEU A 226 9.61 16.09 -0.04
CA LEU A 226 9.80 14.89 -0.85
C LEU A 226 11.08 14.13 -0.42
N THR A 227 12.18 14.82 -0.16
CA THR A 227 13.41 14.25 0.40
C THR A 227 13.18 13.62 1.77
N ALA A 228 12.41 14.30 2.64
CA ALA A 228 12.01 13.76 3.94
C ALA A 228 11.17 12.48 3.78
N LEU A 229 10.24 12.44 2.83
CA LEU A 229 9.46 11.24 2.52
C LEU A 229 10.35 10.08 2.01
N GLN A 230 11.35 10.36 1.16
CA GLN A 230 12.32 9.35 0.74
C GLN A 230 13.12 8.79 1.91
N THR A 231 13.50 9.67 2.85
CA THR A 231 14.28 9.29 4.04
C THR A 231 13.44 8.45 4.99
N GLU A 232 12.21 8.87 5.25
CA GLU A 232 11.24 8.17 6.10
C GLU A 232 10.93 6.76 5.57
N THR A 233 10.66 6.67 4.27
CA THR A 233 10.26 5.40 3.64
C THR A 233 11.45 4.55 3.22
N GLY A 234 12.65 5.12 3.05
CA GLY A 234 13.79 4.45 2.42
C GLY A 234 13.57 4.13 0.93
N LEU A 235 12.60 4.81 0.28
CA LEU A 235 12.23 4.61 -1.12
C LEU A 235 12.48 5.87 -1.93
N THR A 236 12.84 5.70 -3.20
CA THR A 236 12.83 6.81 -4.15
C THR A 236 11.40 7.21 -4.56
N ILE A 237 11.22 8.42 -5.08
CA ILE A 237 9.92 8.89 -5.61
C ILE A 237 9.40 7.94 -6.70
N ALA A 238 10.30 7.43 -7.55
CA ALA A 238 9.96 6.46 -8.58
C ALA A 238 9.48 5.12 -7.99
N GLU A 239 10.14 4.61 -6.96
CA GLU A 239 9.75 3.35 -6.30
C GLU A 239 8.41 3.46 -5.58
N ILE A 240 8.12 4.58 -4.90
CA ILE A 240 6.81 4.81 -4.25
C ILE A 240 5.70 4.75 -5.31
N LYS A 241 5.89 5.41 -6.46
CA LYS A 241 4.94 5.40 -7.57
C LYS A 241 4.79 4.00 -8.18
N ASP A 242 5.88 3.26 -8.37
CA ASP A 242 5.85 1.92 -8.95
C ASP A 242 5.12 0.92 -8.05
N ILE A 243 5.44 0.91 -6.75
CA ILE A 243 4.79 0.02 -5.77
C ILE A 243 3.28 0.29 -5.75
N ASN A 244 2.87 1.56 -5.68
CA ASN A 244 1.45 1.90 -5.68
C ASN A 244 0.77 1.57 -7.02
N ARG A 245 1.48 1.69 -8.15
CA ARG A 245 0.97 1.28 -9.47
C ARG A 245 0.71 -0.22 -9.51
N ARG A 246 1.67 -1.05 -9.06
CA ARG A 246 1.51 -2.52 -8.99
C ARG A 246 0.35 -2.91 -8.07
N MET A 247 0.26 -2.29 -6.90
CA MET A 247 -0.86 -2.45 -5.97
C MET A 247 -2.21 -2.12 -6.63
N SER A 248 -2.31 -0.95 -7.29
CA SER A 248 -3.54 -0.51 -7.97
C SER A 248 -3.97 -1.47 -9.10
N ILE A 249 -3.02 -2.08 -9.81
CA ILE A 249 -3.29 -3.08 -10.85
C ILE A 249 -3.90 -4.35 -10.23
N GLY A 250 -3.30 -4.87 -9.16
CA GLY A 250 -3.82 -6.04 -8.44
C GLY A 250 -5.22 -5.80 -7.88
N GLU A 251 -5.47 -4.63 -7.28
CA GLU A 251 -6.79 -4.24 -6.80
C GLU A 251 -7.82 -4.17 -7.93
N ALA A 252 -7.44 -3.61 -9.09
CA ALA A 252 -8.32 -3.54 -10.24
C ALA A 252 -8.65 -4.94 -10.80
N LYS A 253 -7.69 -5.85 -10.80
CA LYS A 253 -7.88 -7.26 -11.21
C LYS A 253 -8.85 -7.97 -10.26
N ALA A 254 -8.63 -7.86 -8.95
CA ALA A 254 -9.50 -8.45 -7.93
C ALA A 254 -10.93 -7.89 -8.02
N ARG A 255 -11.08 -6.57 -8.16
CA ARG A 255 -12.39 -5.89 -8.27
C ARG A 255 -13.15 -6.30 -9.52
N ARG A 256 -12.48 -6.37 -10.68
CA ARG A 256 -13.10 -6.81 -11.93
C ARG A 256 -13.60 -8.26 -11.80
N ALA A 257 -12.79 -9.14 -11.24
CA ALA A 257 -13.17 -10.53 -11.02
C ALA A 257 -14.34 -10.68 -10.02
N LYS A 258 -14.40 -9.84 -8.97
CA LYS A 258 -15.54 -9.81 -8.03
C LYS A 258 -16.82 -9.36 -8.74
N LYS A 259 -16.75 -8.30 -9.57
CA LYS A 259 -17.88 -7.80 -10.33
C LYS A 259 -18.45 -8.85 -11.29
N GLU A 260 -17.59 -9.48 -12.09
CA GLU A 260 -18.00 -10.55 -13.02
C GLU A 260 -18.65 -11.74 -12.29
N MET A 261 -18.18 -12.07 -11.08
CA MET A 261 -18.76 -13.14 -10.27
C MET A 261 -20.16 -12.80 -9.75
N VAL A 262 -20.38 -11.54 -9.32
CA VAL A 262 -21.68 -11.07 -8.83
C VAL A 262 -22.68 -10.96 -9.98
N GLU A 263 -22.25 -10.53 -11.17
CA GLU A 263 -23.14 -10.43 -12.35
C GLU A 263 -23.53 -11.79 -12.94
N ALA A 264 -22.77 -12.84 -12.65
CA ALA A 264 -23.03 -14.20 -13.13
C ALA A 264 -23.93 -15.04 -12.21
N ASN A 265 -24.15 -14.59 -10.97
CA ASN A 265 -24.98 -15.23 -9.95
C ASN A 265 -26.33 -14.52 -9.82
#